data_AF-A0A8H7M2B7-F1
#
_entry.id   AF-A0A8H7M2B7-F1
#
_cell.length_a   1.000
_cell.length_b   1.000
_cell.length_c   1.000
_cell.angle_alpha   90.00
_cell.angle_beta   90.00
_cell.angle_gamma   90.00
#
_symmetry.space_group_name_H-M   'P 1'
#
loop_
_entity.id
_entity.type
_entity.pdbx_description
1 polymer ?
#
loop_
_entity_poly.entity_id
_entity_poly.type
_entity_poly.pdbx_seq_one_letter_code
_entity_poly.pdbx_strand_id
1 'polypeptide(L)'
;MAEAIAHLTKMGLTVQPVDLGKLIQPEAEDELIDIMAEVRAYYQVAYKRFVDVIPMATDETLVRGFCRGLEKRLFEGLGVSGEGAKERCASLLEYSHEITLEREMLKTRRDRLLLARREIASIWDNELVLSLKELSYGVKSSQILASGPIAGSKGAPPMATIVMPDDVGITVQVTENGWQVCDPTSHIAAPRRFETLDDLLTEHNEEYAKRRQDSLIQKLLAVVAEREHSE
;
A
#
# COMPACT_ATOMS: atom_id res chain seq x y z
N MET A 1 18.99 -47.72 -65.78
CA MET A 1 18.73 -48.18 -67.18
C MET A 1 19.38 -49.52 -67.48
N ALA A 2 20.71 -49.67 -67.37
CA ALA A 2 21.39 -50.95 -67.64
C ALA A 2 20.95 -52.09 -66.71
N GLU A 3 20.72 -51.82 -65.43
CA GLU A 3 20.22 -52.81 -64.47
C GLU A 3 18.81 -53.31 -64.80
N ALA A 4 17.90 -52.42 -65.19
CA ALA A 4 16.53 -52.79 -65.57
C ALA A 4 16.49 -53.73 -66.78
N ILE A 5 17.34 -53.46 -67.80
CA ILE A 5 17.47 -54.34 -68.98
C ILE A 5 18.04 -55.70 -68.56
N ALA A 6 19.06 -55.73 -67.70
CA ALA A 6 19.67 -56.96 -67.23
C ALA A 6 18.65 -57.87 -66.50
N HIS A 7 17.77 -57.29 -65.68
CA HIS A 7 16.71 -58.03 -64.99
C HIS A 7 15.63 -58.55 -65.95
N LEU A 8 15.25 -57.78 -66.97
CA LEU A 8 14.28 -58.21 -67.99
C LEU A 8 14.84 -59.33 -68.88
N THR A 9 16.12 -59.26 -69.25
CA THR A 9 16.79 -60.35 -69.97
C THR A 9 16.92 -61.63 -69.14
N LYS A 10 17.06 -61.53 -67.80
CA LYS A 10 17.02 -62.69 -66.90
C LYS A 10 15.64 -63.35 -66.82
N MET A 11 14.57 -62.60 -67.08
CA MET A 11 13.21 -63.12 -67.19
C MET A 11 12.88 -63.71 -68.58
N GLY A 12 13.86 -63.80 -69.49
CA GLY A 12 13.69 -64.41 -70.81
C GLY A 12 13.14 -63.46 -71.87
N LEU A 13 13.01 -62.16 -71.57
CA LEU A 13 12.57 -61.14 -72.51
C LEU A 13 13.80 -60.49 -73.18
N THR A 14 13.94 -60.66 -74.49
CA THR A 14 14.98 -59.96 -75.28
C THR A 14 14.53 -58.53 -75.57
N VAL A 15 15.02 -57.57 -74.79
CA VAL A 15 14.62 -56.15 -74.86
C VAL A 15 15.81 -55.27 -75.22
N GLN A 16 15.67 -54.41 -76.22
CA GLN A 16 16.66 -53.38 -76.56
C GLN A 16 16.39 -52.08 -75.79
N PRO A 17 17.40 -51.20 -75.58
CA PRO A 17 17.22 -49.93 -74.86
C PRO A 17 16.09 -49.05 -75.41
N VAL A 18 15.78 -49.17 -76.70
CA VAL A 18 14.73 -48.42 -77.39
C VAL A 18 13.32 -48.95 -77.07
N ASP A 19 13.20 -50.22 -76.68
CA ASP A 19 11.92 -50.86 -76.33
C ASP A 19 11.44 -50.52 -74.91
N LEU A 20 12.31 -49.99 -74.05
CA LEU A 20 11.94 -49.43 -72.74
C LEU A 20 10.96 -48.25 -72.86
N GLY A 21 11.07 -47.45 -73.92
CA GLY A 21 10.12 -46.36 -74.18
C GLY A 21 8.71 -46.85 -74.52
N LYS A 22 8.55 -48.11 -74.94
CA LYS A 22 7.23 -48.73 -75.21
C LYS A 22 6.58 -49.31 -73.94
N LEU A 23 7.38 -49.57 -72.90
CA LEU A 23 6.90 -49.97 -71.56
C LEU A 23 6.31 -48.78 -70.80
N ILE A 24 6.78 -47.57 -71.11
CA ILE A 24 6.17 -46.31 -70.69
C ILE A 24 4.99 -46.06 -71.64
N GLN A 25 3.88 -46.76 -71.44
CA GLN A 25 2.61 -46.27 -72.00
C GLN A 25 2.41 -44.84 -71.45
N PRO A 26 1.94 -43.87 -72.25
CA PRO A 26 1.47 -42.60 -71.67
C PRO A 26 0.28 -42.95 -70.79
N GLU A 27 0.53 -43.03 -69.48
CA GLU A 27 -0.40 -43.57 -68.51
C GLU A 27 -1.60 -42.63 -68.40
N ALA A 28 -2.80 -43.20 -68.39
CA ALA A 28 -4.03 -42.50 -68.02
C ALA A 28 -4.02 -41.96 -66.57
N GLU A 29 -2.88 -42.06 -65.87
CA GLU A 29 -2.64 -41.63 -64.51
C GLU A 29 -2.17 -40.17 -64.40
N ASP A 30 -1.67 -39.54 -65.47
CA ASP A 30 -1.26 -38.12 -65.44
C ASP A 30 -2.44 -37.19 -65.10
N GLU A 31 -3.62 -37.47 -65.66
CA GLU A 31 -4.85 -36.70 -65.38
C GLU A 31 -5.30 -36.87 -63.92
N LEU A 32 -5.09 -38.05 -63.33
CA LEU A 32 -5.36 -38.30 -61.91
C LEU A 32 -4.36 -37.57 -61.00
N ILE A 33 -3.08 -37.53 -61.39
CA ILE A 33 -2.03 -36.82 -60.65
C ILE A 33 -2.30 -35.30 -60.67
N ASP A 34 -2.74 -34.76 -61.80
CA ASP A 34 -3.13 -33.35 -61.92
C ASP A 34 -4.32 -33.02 -61.01
N ILE A 35 -5.36 -33.85 -60.99
CA ILE A 35 -6.50 -33.68 -60.07
C ILE A 35 -6.03 -33.77 -58.61
N MET A 36 -5.17 -34.73 -58.27
CA MET A 36 -4.62 -34.87 -56.92
C MET A 36 -3.79 -33.65 -56.53
N ALA A 37 -3.02 -33.08 -57.45
CA ALA A 37 -2.25 -31.86 -57.24
C ALA A 37 -3.15 -30.64 -57.05
N GLU A 38 -4.21 -30.49 -57.86
CA GLU A 38 -5.20 -29.42 -57.75
C GLU A 38 -5.95 -29.46 -56.41
N VAL A 39 -6.46 -30.63 -56.04
CA VAL A 39 -7.15 -30.82 -54.76
C VAL A 39 -6.22 -30.48 -53.61
N ARG A 40 -4.96 -30.92 -53.66
CA ARG A 40 -3.96 -30.61 -52.63
C ARG A 40 -3.67 -29.10 -52.56
N ALA A 41 -3.53 -28.44 -53.70
CA ALA A 41 -3.32 -27.00 -53.78
C ALA A 41 -4.51 -26.22 -53.20
N TYR A 42 -5.74 -26.62 -53.55
CA TYR A 42 -6.96 -26.04 -53.01
C TYR A 42 -7.03 -26.19 -51.49
N TYR A 43 -6.78 -27.40 -50.96
CA TYR A 43 -6.77 -27.64 -49.52
C TYR A 43 -5.72 -26.81 -48.79
N GLN A 44 -4.53 -26.64 -49.37
CA GLN A 44 -3.47 -25.85 -48.75
C GLN A 44 -3.87 -24.37 -48.60
N VAL A 45 -4.55 -23.80 -49.60
CA VAL A 45 -5.05 -22.42 -49.55
C VAL A 45 -6.26 -22.31 -48.62
N ALA A 46 -7.21 -23.24 -48.72
CA ALA A 46 -8.41 -23.27 -47.91
C ALA A 46 -8.10 -23.41 -46.41
N TYR A 47 -7.16 -24.29 -46.06
CA TYR A 47 -6.72 -24.49 -44.67
C TYR A 47 -6.16 -23.21 -44.06
N LYS A 48 -5.28 -22.50 -44.78
CA LYS A 48 -4.72 -21.22 -44.31
C LYS A 48 -5.82 -20.20 -44.04
N ARG A 49 -6.78 -20.06 -44.95
CA ARG A 49 -7.93 -19.16 -44.76
C ARG A 49 -8.78 -19.57 -43.55
N PHE A 50 -8.96 -20.86 -43.31
CA PHE A 50 -9.75 -21.34 -42.18
C PHE A 50 -9.09 -21.01 -40.84
N VAL A 51 -7.76 -21.21 -40.75
CA VAL A 51 -6.96 -20.90 -39.57
C VAL A 51 -6.94 -19.40 -39.26
N ASP A 52 -7.04 -18.53 -40.28
CA ASP A 52 -7.07 -17.07 -40.07
C ASP A 52 -8.49 -16.55 -39.79
N VAL A 53 -9.48 -17.01 -40.56
CA VAL A 53 -10.85 -16.46 -40.52
C VAL A 53 -11.59 -16.89 -39.26
N ILE A 54 -11.43 -18.13 -38.78
CA ILE A 54 -12.17 -18.60 -37.60
C ILE A 54 -11.78 -17.84 -36.33
N PRO A 55 -10.50 -17.69 -35.99
CA PRO A 55 -10.11 -16.88 -34.83
C PRO A 55 -10.55 -15.43 -34.97
N MET A 56 -10.43 -14.85 -36.17
CA MET A 56 -10.86 -13.47 -36.42
C MET A 56 -12.37 -13.30 -36.21
N ALA A 57 -13.18 -14.21 -36.75
CA ALA A 57 -14.63 -14.20 -36.56
C ALA A 57 -15.01 -14.42 -35.08
N THR A 58 -14.29 -15.30 -34.38
CA THR A 58 -14.51 -15.56 -32.96
C THR A 58 -14.15 -14.35 -32.11
N ASP A 59 -13.03 -13.67 -32.39
CA ASP A 59 -12.65 -12.43 -31.70
C ASP A 59 -13.70 -11.34 -31.88
N GLU A 60 -14.15 -11.12 -33.12
CA GLU A 60 -15.12 -10.07 -33.43
C GLU A 60 -16.50 -10.35 -32.83
N THR A 61 -16.97 -11.60 -32.86
CA THR A 61 -18.31 -11.97 -32.40
C THR A 61 -18.39 -12.27 -30.92
N LEU A 62 -17.43 -13.03 -30.38
CA LEU A 62 -17.46 -13.47 -28.99
C LEU A 62 -16.75 -12.47 -28.09
N VAL A 63 -15.50 -12.10 -28.37
CA VAL A 63 -14.73 -11.27 -27.44
C VAL A 63 -15.21 -9.82 -27.53
N ARG A 64 -15.05 -9.21 -28.70
CA ARG A 64 -15.43 -7.81 -28.94
C ARG A 64 -16.95 -7.65 -28.97
N GLY A 65 -17.65 -8.61 -29.54
CA GLY A 65 -19.11 -8.60 -29.62
C GLY A 65 -19.76 -8.73 -28.24
N PHE A 66 -19.21 -9.53 -27.32
CA PHE A 66 -19.71 -9.59 -25.94
C PHE A 66 -19.53 -8.26 -25.20
N CYS A 67 -18.36 -7.62 -25.35
CA CYS A 67 -18.14 -6.30 -24.73
C CYS A 67 -19.11 -5.24 -25.28
N ARG A 68 -19.51 -5.33 -26.56
CA ARG A 68 -20.48 -4.42 -27.17
C ARG A 68 -21.86 -4.60 -26.54
N GLY A 69 -22.25 -3.65 -25.70
CA GLY A 69 -23.56 -3.62 -25.07
C GLY A 69 -23.66 -4.43 -23.78
N LEU A 70 -22.55 -4.98 -23.27
CA LEU A 70 -22.50 -5.61 -21.96
C LEU A 70 -23.01 -4.67 -20.87
N GLU A 71 -22.55 -3.42 -20.88
CA GLU A 71 -22.97 -2.39 -19.94
C GLU A 71 -24.49 -2.22 -19.94
N LYS A 72 -25.07 -1.97 -21.13
CA LYS A 72 -26.53 -1.83 -21.29
C LYS A 72 -27.28 -3.06 -20.79
N ARG A 73 -26.83 -4.26 -21.17
CA ARG A 73 -27.43 -5.53 -20.73
C ARG A 73 -27.30 -5.74 -19.23
N LEU A 74 -26.21 -5.31 -18.61
CA LEU A 74 -25.99 -5.40 -17.18
C LEU A 74 -26.94 -4.45 -16.42
N PHE A 75 -27.07 -3.21 -16.89
CA PHE A 75 -28.01 -2.25 -16.29
C PHE A 75 -29.48 -2.69 -16.41
N GLU A 76 -29.86 -3.23 -17.58
CA GLU A 76 -31.19 -3.81 -17.81
C GLU A 76 -31.41 -5.06 -16.95
N GLY A 77 -30.45 -5.99 -16.95
CA GLY A 77 -30.56 -7.27 -16.25
C GLY A 77 -30.55 -7.15 -14.72
N LEU A 78 -29.74 -6.24 -14.17
CA LEU A 78 -29.76 -5.92 -12.74
C LEU A 78 -30.95 -5.03 -12.35
N GLY A 79 -31.71 -4.50 -13.31
CA GLY A 79 -32.87 -3.66 -13.06
C GLY A 79 -32.54 -2.38 -12.28
N VAL A 80 -31.33 -1.84 -12.50
CA VAL A 80 -30.80 -0.65 -11.81
C VAL A 80 -31.50 0.63 -12.29
N SER A 81 -32.17 0.57 -13.44
CA SER A 81 -32.98 1.66 -14.00
C SER A 81 -34.43 1.18 -14.13
N GLY A 82 -35.33 1.76 -13.33
CA GLY A 82 -36.76 1.40 -13.34
C GLY A 82 -37.43 1.54 -11.98
N GLU A 83 -38.71 1.16 -11.90
CA GLU A 83 -39.48 1.15 -10.66
C GLU A 83 -38.94 0.09 -9.69
N GLY A 84 -38.77 0.46 -8.42
CA GLY A 84 -38.13 -0.40 -7.40
C GLY A 84 -36.60 -0.54 -7.56
N ALA A 85 -35.95 0.22 -8.44
CA ALA A 85 -34.49 0.14 -8.63
C ALA A 85 -33.71 0.42 -7.34
N LYS A 86 -34.17 1.39 -6.53
CA LYS A 86 -33.51 1.72 -5.25
C LYS A 86 -33.47 0.53 -4.28
N GLU A 87 -34.57 -0.20 -4.15
CA GLU A 87 -34.65 -1.37 -3.25
C GLU A 87 -33.79 -2.53 -3.77
N ARG A 88 -33.81 -2.80 -5.08
CA ARG A 88 -32.92 -3.80 -5.70
C ARG A 88 -31.46 -3.43 -5.53
N CYS A 89 -31.09 -2.17 -5.77
CA CYS A 89 -29.73 -1.68 -5.52
C CYS A 89 -29.34 -1.82 -4.04
N ALA A 90 -30.25 -1.54 -3.11
CA ALA A 90 -29.98 -1.70 -1.68
C ALA A 90 -29.72 -3.17 -1.34
N SER A 91 -30.50 -4.11 -1.88
CA SER A 91 -30.29 -5.54 -1.70
C SER A 91 -29.00 -6.04 -2.36
N LEU A 92 -28.66 -5.55 -3.56
CA LEU A 92 -27.41 -5.90 -4.26
C LEU A 92 -26.15 -5.37 -3.54
N LEU A 93 -26.29 -4.25 -2.82
CA LEU A 93 -25.23 -3.62 -2.04
C LEU A 93 -25.18 -4.12 -0.58
N GLU A 94 -26.12 -4.99 -0.19
CA GLU A 94 -26.14 -5.56 1.14
C GLU A 94 -24.91 -6.47 1.33
N TYR A 95 -24.08 -6.13 2.31
CA TYR A 95 -22.91 -6.93 2.62
C TYR A 95 -23.34 -8.26 3.25
N SER A 96 -22.50 -9.29 3.11
CA SER A 96 -22.70 -10.52 3.87
C SER A 96 -22.69 -10.23 5.38
N HIS A 97 -23.40 -11.07 6.13
CA HIS A 97 -23.54 -10.90 7.58
C HIS A 97 -22.17 -10.84 8.29
N GLU A 98 -21.21 -11.67 7.85
CA GLU A 98 -19.86 -11.72 8.39
C GLU A 98 -19.09 -10.40 8.22
N ILE A 99 -19.11 -9.81 7.01
CA ILE A 99 -18.45 -8.53 6.73
C ILE A 99 -19.09 -7.41 7.56
N THR A 100 -20.42 -7.48 7.75
CA THR A 100 -21.15 -6.49 8.53
C THR A 100 -20.73 -6.54 10.01
N LEU A 101 -20.69 -7.74 10.59
CA LEU A 101 -20.24 -7.96 11.97
C LEU A 101 -18.78 -7.53 12.18
N GLU A 102 -17.89 -7.91 11.27
CA GLU A 102 -16.48 -7.53 11.35
C GLU A 102 -16.32 -6.00 11.31
N ARG A 103 -17.06 -5.34 10.41
CA ARG A 103 -17.03 -3.88 10.28
C ARG A 103 -17.54 -3.18 11.54
N GLU A 104 -18.58 -3.70 12.18
CA GLU A 104 -19.09 -3.17 13.45
C GLU A 104 -18.11 -3.37 14.60
N MET A 105 -17.51 -4.55 14.70
CA MET A 105 -16.47 -4.85 15.69
C MET A 105 -15.26 -3.92 15.53
N LEU A 106 -14.80 -3.70 14.30
CA LEU A 106 -13.69 -2.80 14.01
C LEU A 106 -14.04 -1.34 14.32
N LYS A 107 -15.25 -0.88 14.00
CA LYS A 107 -15.74 0.46 14.34
C LYS A 107 -15.77 0.68 15.85
N THR A 108 -16.35 -0.25 16.60
CA THR A 108 -16.42 -0.15 18.06
C THR A 108 -15.03 -0.19 18.71
N ARG A 109 -14.13 -1.05 18.23
CA ARG A 109 -12.73 -1.08 18.68
C ARG A 109 -12.01 0.24 18.39
N ARG A 110 -12.16 0.79 17.18
CA ARG A 110 -11.62 2.10 16.82
C ARG A 110 -12.14 3.19 17.74
N ASP A 111 -13.44 3.22 18.00
CA ASP A 111 -14.06 4.26 18.82
C ASP A 111 -13.57 4.21 20.27
N ARG A 112 -13.39 3.01 20.83
CA ARG A 112 -12.77 2.81 22.14
C ARG A 112 -11.32 3.30 22.17
N LEU A 113 -10.52 2.97 21.16
CA LEU A 113 -9.14 3.44 21.07
C LEU A 113 -9.05 4.96 20.92
N LEU A 114 -9.98 5.58 20.18
CA LEU A 114 -10.05 7.04 20.03
C LEU A 114 -10.53 7.75 21.31
N LEU A 115 -11.33 7.09 22.14
CA LEU A 115 -11.68 7.58 23.48
C LEU A 115 -10.46 7.52 24.40
N ALA A 116 -9.84 6.35 24.53
CA ALA A 116 -8.64 6.17 25.35
C ALA A 116 -7.54 7.15 24.96
N ARG A 117 -7.28 7.33 23.66
CA ARG A 117 -6.30 8.30 23.16
C ARG A 117 -6.63 9.74 23.57
N ARG A 118 -7.91 10.12 23.58
CA ARG A 118 -8.33 11.47 24.00
C ARG A 118 -8.16 11.67 25.50
N GLU A 119 -8.49 10.66 26.29
CA GLU A 119 -8.31 10.70 27.74
C GLU A 119 -6.81 10.84 28.08
N ILE A 120 -5.96 10.02 27.46
CA ILE A 120 -4.51 10.09 27.63
C ILE A 120 -3.96 11.48 27.25
N ALA A 121 -4.39 12.02 26.10
CA ALA A 121 -3.98 13.37 25.69
C ALA A 121 -4.39 14.44 26.72
N SER A 122 -5.62 14.35 27.26
CA SER A 122 -6.08 15.31 28.27
C SER A 122 -5.32 15.20 29.60
N ILE A 123 -4.87 13.99 29.97
CA ILE A 123 -4.04 13.77 31.16
C ILE A 123 -2.69 14.46 30.97
N TRP A 124 -2.04 14.27 29.82
CA TRP A 124 -0.75 14.91 29.54
C TRP A 124 -0.86 16.43 29.43
N ASP A 125 -1.95 16.95 28.86
CA ASP A 125 -2.19 18.40 28.83
C ASP A 125 -2.23 18.98 30.25
N ASN A 126 -2.94 18.30 31.16
CA ASN A 126 -3.04 18.71 32.55
C ASN A 126 -1.69 18.60 33.29
N GLU A 127 -0.97 17.50 33.11
CA GLU A 127 0.35 17.27 33.73
C GLU A 127 1.38 18.30 33.26
N LEU A 128 1.38 18.63 31.96
CA LEU A 128 2.22 19.67 31.40
C LEU A 128 1.91 21.02 32.03
N VAL A 129 0.64 21.40 32.11
CA VAL A 129 0.21 22.67 32.71
C VAL A 129 0.59 22.75 34.20
N LEU A 130 0.42 21.66 34.96
CA LEU A 130 0.79 21.61 36.37
C LEU A 130 2.30 21.76 36.55
N SER A 131 3.09 21.02 35.79
CA SER A 131 4.56 21.07 35.89
C SER A 131 5.12 22.44 35.48
N LEU A 132 4.53 23.09 34.47
CA LEU A 132 4.86 24.47 34.10
C LEU A 132 4.49 25.49 35.17
N LYS A 133 3.43 25.26 35.97
CA LYS A 133 3.07 26.13 37.09
C LYS A 133 3.98 25.92 38.31
N GLU A 134 4.44 24.69 38.52
CA GLU A 134 5.34 24.35 39.64
C GLU A 134 6.78 24.82 39.42
N LEU A 135 7.15 25.11 38.17
CA LEU A 135 8.37 25.85 37.80
C LEU A 135 8.33 27.29 38.34
N SER A 136 8.61 27.39 39.63
CA SER A 136 8.56 28.64 40.40
C SER A 136 9.92 29.34 40.47
N TYR A 137 11.01 28.64 40.10
CA TYR A 137 12.38 29.16 40.19
C TYR A 137 13.18 28.82 38.93
N GLY A 138 13.90 29.82 38.40
CA GLY A 138 14.96 29.59 37.41
C GLY A 138 14.55 29.60 35.94
N VAL A 139 13.28 29.82 35.57
CA VAL A 139 12.84 29.93 34.15
C VAL A 139 12.41 31.37 33.84
N LYS A 140 12.81 31.92 32.69
CA LYS A 140 12.42 33.27 32.25
C LYS A 140 10.99 33.33 31.72
N SER A 141 10.61 32.35 30.89
CA SER A 141 9.24 32.20 30.39
C SER A 141 8.97 30.78 29.89
N SER A 142 7.77 30.27 30.11
CA SER A 142 7.27 29.03 29.50
C SER A 142 6.02 29.30 28.68
N GLN A 143 5.94 28.76 27.46
CA GLN A 143 4.76 28.88 26.60
C GLN A 143 4.37 27.52 26.03
N ILE A 144 3.09 27.18 26.13
CA ILE A 144 2.52 25.96 25.55
C ILE A 144 2.35 26.17 24.04
N LEU A 145 2.87 25.24 23.24
CA LEU A 145 2.77 25.31 21.78
C LEU A 145 1.45 24.68 21.34
N ALA A 146 0.46 25.52 21.01
CA ALA A 146 -0.83 25.06 20.47
C ALA A 146 -0.74 24.56 19.01
N SER A 147 0.34 24.89 18.28
CA SER A 147 0.56 24.46 16.89
C SER A 147 2.05 24.43 16.53
N GLY A 148 2.54 23.27 16.12
CA GLY A 148 3.91 23.03 15.65
C GLY A 148 3.93 21.90 14.59
N PRO A 149 5.06 21.65 13.93
CA PRO A 149 5.16 20.71 12.79
C PRO A 149 4.73 19.28 13.13
N ILE A 150 4.79 18.90 14.41
CA ILE A 150 4.31 17.61 14.95
C ILE A 150 3.01 17.81 15.77
N ALA A 151 2.91 18.91 16.54
CA ALA A 151 1.77 19.26 17.41
C ALA A 151 0.45 19.56 16.66
N GLY A 152 0.48 19.83 15.35
CA GLY A 152 -0.73 20.03 14.54
C GLY A 152 -1.42 18.74 14.08
N SER A 153 -0.81 17.57 14.28
CA SER A 153 -1.41 16.29 13.89
C SER A 153 -2.39 15.80 14.98
N LYS A 154 -3.59 15.34 14.57
CA LYS A 154 -4.64 14.88 15.51
C LYS A 154 -4.13 13.73 16.39
N GLY A 155 -3.72 14.05 17.62
CA GLY A 155 -3.22 13.10 18.62
C GLY A 155 -1.70 13.17 18.88
N ALA A 156 -1.03 14.24 18.47
CA ALA A 156 0.34 14.49 18.90
C ALA A 156 0.38 14.88 20.40
N PRO A 157 1.44 14.51 21.13
CA PRO A 157 1.55 14.84 22.55
C PRO A 157 1.78 16.34 22.75
N PRO A 158 1.35 16.90 23.90
CA PRO A 158 1.49 18.32 24.16
C PRO A 158 2.94 18.74 24.31
N MET A 159 3.26 19.89 23.73
CA MET A 159 4.61 20.45 23.68
C MET A 159 4.63 21.84 24.32
N ALA A 160 5.73 22.18 24.97
CA ALA A 160 5.98 23.51 25.51
C ALA A 160 7.39 23.98 25.19
N THR A 161 7.54 25.28 24.94
CA THR A 161 8.85 25.92 24.88
C THR A 161 9.16 26.54 26.22
N ILE A 162 10.31 26.19 26.78
CA ILE A 162 10.82 26.74 28.04
C ILE A 162 12.05 27.58 27.72
N VAL A 163 12.02 28.86 28.09
CA VAL A 163 13.14 29.78 27.93
C VAL A 163 13.90 29.88 29.25
N MET A 164 15.14 29.42 29.22
CA MET A 164 16.06 29.44 30.34
C MET A 164 16.66 30.84 30.54
N PRO A 165 17.31 31.10 31.69
CA PRO A 165 17.88 32.40 32.02
C PRO A 165 18.95 32.91 31.05
N ASP A 166 19.51 32.03 30.23
CA ASP A 166 20.57 32.35 29.27
C ASP A 166 20.00 32.69 27.88
N ASP A 167 18.68 32.89 27.81
CA ASP A 167 17.88 33.10 26.58
C ASP A 167 17.89 31.90 25.61
N VAL A 168 18.37 30.74 26.06
CA VAL A 168 18.27 29.47 25.35
C VAL A 168 16.87 28.88 25.56
N GLY A 169 16.12 28.74 24.46
CA GLY A 169 14.79 28.11 24.44
C GLY A 169 14.87 26.64 24.09
N ILE A 170 14.27 25.77 24.91
CA ILE A 170 14.16 24.33 24.66
C ILE A 170 12.69 23.98 24.45
N THR A 171 12.40 23.20 23.42
CA THR A 171 11.09 22.59 23.21
C THR A 171 11.04 21.24 23.90
N VAL A 172 10.07 21.06 24.80
CA VAL A 172 9.89 19.87 25.62
C VAL A 172 8.52 19.26 25.33
N GLN A 173 8.43 17.94 25.43
CA GLN A 173 7.22 17.15 25.21
C GLN A 173 7.02 16.17 26.37
N VAL A 174 5.76 15.98 26.76
CA VAL A 174 5.35 14.96 27.73
C VAL A 174 5.01 13.66 27.00
N THR A 175 5.54 12.53 27.49
CA THR A 175 5.29 11.19 26.95
C THR A 175 4.96 10.20 28.06
N GLU A 176 4.45 9.01 27.73
CA GLU A 176 4.16 7.92 28.70
C GLU A 176 5.35 7.52 29.57
N ASN A 177 6.58 7.77 29.09
CA ASN A 177 7.82 7.38 29.75
C ASN A 177 8.57 8.60 30.32
N GLY A 178 7.87 9.71 30.57
CA GLY A 178 8.42 10.93 31.14
C GLY A 178 8.65 12.05 30.13
N TRP A 179 9.51 13.00 30.52
CA TRP A 179 9.80 14.23 29.81
C TRP A 179 10.93 14.06 28.79
N GLN A 180 10.78 14.69 27.64
CA GLN A 180 11.74 14.63 26.55
C GLN A 180 11.93 16.00 25.87
N VAL A 181 13.17 16.32 25.48
CA VAL A 181 13.48 17.43 24.59
C VAL A 181 13.22 17.06 23.12
N CYS A 182 12.54 17.96 22.40
CA CYS A 182 12.32 17.88 20.96
C CYS A 182 13.22 18.89 20.26
N ASP A 183 14.42 18.49 19.84
CA ASP A 183 15.25 19.34 18.98
C ASP A 183 14.81 19.24 17.52
N PRO A 184 14.69 20.36 16.77
CA PRO A 184 14.33 20.35 15.36
C PRO A 184 15.41 19.76 14.43
N THR A 185 16.63 19.53 14.93
CA THR A 185 17.77 19.06 14.13
C THR A 185 18.24 17.65 14.46
N SER A 186 17.72 17.02 15.52
CA SER A 186 18.20 15.73 15.98
C SER A 186 17.13 14.66 15.79
N HIS A 187 17.20 13.97 14.64
CA HIS A 187 16.61 12.63 14.51
C HIS A 187 17.44 11.64 15.33
N ILE A 188 17.47 11.80 16.66
CA ILE A 188 18.07 10.81 17.57
C ILE A 188 17.00 9.75 17.81
N ALA A 189 17.30 8.51 17.42
CA ALA A 189 16.40 7.36 17.51
C ALA A 189 16.04 6.93 18.95
N ALA A 190 16.69 7.52 19.96
CA ALA A 190 16.44 7.27 21.38
C ALA A 190 16.71 8.55 22.20
N PRO A 191 15.75 9.49 22.26
CA PRO A 191 15.86 10.67 23.10
C PRO A 191 15.99 10.27 24.59
N ARG A 192 16.87 10.94 25.33
CA ARG A 192 16.99 10.76 26.79
C ARG A 192 15.69 11.17 27.46
N ARG A 193 15.22 10.31 28.37
CA ARG A 193 13.93 10.45 29.05
C ARG A 193 14.17 10.73 30.52
N PHE A 194 13.39 11.64 31.08
CA PHE A 194 13.50 12.07 32.45
C PHE A 194 12.19 11.86 33.20
N GLU A 195 12.27 11.43 34.45
CA GLU A 195 11.08 11.21 35.28
C GLU A 195 10.38 12.54 35.64
N THR A 196 11.16 13.59 35.92
CA THR A 196 10.63 14.93 36.20
C THR A 196 11.17 15.97 35.22
N LEU A 197 10.39 17.03 35.00
CA LEU A 197 10.80 18.20 34.21
C LEU A 197 12.04 18.88 34.81
N ASP A 198 12.14 18.87 36.13
CA ASP A 198 13.24 19.43 36.89
C ASP A 198 14.56 18.67 36.68
N ASP A 199 14.52 17.33 36.57
CA ASP A 199 15.70 16.52 36.25
C ASP A 199 16.20 16.78 34.83
N LEU A 200 15.28 16.94 33.89
CA LEU A 200 15.61 17.32 32.51
C LEU A 200 16.30 18.69 32.47
N LEU A 201 15.74 19.69 33.14
CA LEU A 201 16.27 21.05 33.12
C LEU A 201 17.61 21.16 33.85
N THR A 202 17.83 20.38 34.91
CA THR A 202 19.11 20.35 35.63
C THR A 202 20.23 19.66 34.86
N GLU A 203 19.94 18.59 34.10
CA GLU A 203 20.95 17.97 33.22
C GLU A 203 21.27 18.85 32.01
N HIS A 204 20.27 19.55 31.45
CA HIS A 204 20.45 20.32 30.21
C HIS A 204 21.06 21.71 30.43
N ASN A 205 20.91 22.32 31.62
CA ASN A 205 21.48 23.64 31.91
C ASN A 205 22.05 23.78 33.33
N GLU A 206 23.37 24.00 33.41
CA GLU A 206 24.11 24.24 34.64
C GLU A 206 23.72 25.56 35.34
N GLU A 207 23.37 26.61 34.59
CA GLU A 207 22.92 27.89 35.17
C GLU A 207 21.56 27.75 35.85
N TYR A 208 20.65 26.97 35.28
CA TYR A 208 19.39 26.61 35.90
C TYR A 208 19.63 25.83 37.21
N ALA A 209 20.50 24.82 37.17
CA ALA A 209 20.84 24.02 38.34
C ALA A 209 21.41 24.87 39.50
N LYS A 210 22.33 25.81 39.20
CA LYS A 210 22.90 26.73 40.20
C LYS A 210 21.85 27.64 40.83
N ARG A 211 21.02 28.31 40.02
CA ARG A 211 19.98 29.23 40.53
C ARG A 211 18.94 28.52 41.39
N ARG A 212 18.61 27.28 41.03
CA ARG A 212 17.71 26.43 41.83
C ARG A 212 18.33 26.07 43.17
N GLN A 213 19.59 25.65 43.18
CA GLN A 213 20.33 25.36 44.42
C GLN A 213 20.39 26.59 45.32
N ASP A 214 20.75 27.76 44.78
CA ASP A 214 20.81 29.02 45.54
C ASP A 214 19.44 29.39 46.15
N SER A 215 18.36 29.21 45.40
CA SER A 215 16.99 29.49 45.87
C SER A 215 16.56 28.51 46.98
N LEU A 216 16.94 27.23 46.89
CA LEU A 216 16.67 26.25 47.94
C LEU A 216 17.46 26.56 49.22
N ILE A 217 18.72 26.96 49.07
CA ILE A 217 19.56 27.39 50.20
C ILE A 217 18.94 28.62 50.89
N GLN A 218 18.48 29.62 50.12
CA GLN A 218 17.81 30.79 50.70
C GLN A 218 16.54 30.43 51.47
N LYS A 219 15.73 29.50 50.97
CA LYS A 219 14.54 29.02 51.70
C LYS A 219 14.90 28.28 52.98
N LEU A 220 15.92 27.44 52.95
CA LEU A 220 16.41 26.75 54.15
C LEU A 220 16.88 27.74 55.21
N LEU A 221 17.62 28.78 54.81
CA LEU A 221 18.05 29.85 55.71
C LEU A 221 16.85 30.62 56.30
N ALA A 222 15.82 30.89 55.50
CA ALA A 222 14.60 31.54 55.99
C ALA A 222 13.84 30.69 57.02
N VAL A 223 13.73 29.37 56.79
CA VAL A 223 13.08 28.44 57.73
C VAL A 223 13.87 28.30 59.04
N VAL A 224 15.21 28.31 58.96
CA VAL A 224 16.07 28.31 60.15
C VAL A 224 15.87 29.60 60.95
N ALA A 225 15.82 30.76 60.28
CA ALA A 225 15.55 32.04 60.93
C ALA A 225 14.16 32.09 61.60
N GLU A 226 13.12 31.52 60.97
CA GLU A 226 11.77 31.45 61.56
C GLU A 226 11.71 30.53 62.80
N ARG A 227 12.51 29.46 62.84
CA ARG A 227 12.63 28.59 64.02
C ARG A 227 13.34 29.29 65.17
N GLU A 228 14.37 30.07 64.90
CA GLU A 228 15.09 30.85 65.91
C GLU A 228 14.28 32.03 66.47
N HIS A 229 13.23 32.49 65.75
CA HIS A 229 12.30 33.53 66.24
C HIS A 229 11.08 32.97 66.98
N SER A 230 10.91 31.64 67.03
CA SER A 230 9.78 30.97 67.70
C SER A 230 10.15 30.31 69.04
N GLU A 231 11.43 30.35 69.43
CA GLU A 231 11.95 30.04 70.78
C GLU A 231 12.17 31.33 71.59
#